data_AF-A0A850WQU0-F1
#
_entry.id   AF-A0A850WQU0-F1
#
_cell.length_a   1.000
_cell.length_b   1.000
_cell.length_c   1.000
_cell.angle_alpha   90.00
_cell.angle_beta   90.00
_cell.angle_gamma   90.00
#
_symmetry.space_group_name_H-M   'P 1'
#
loop_
_entity.id
_entity.type
_entity.pdbx_description
1 polymer ?
#
loop_
_entity_poly.entity_id
_entity_poly.type
_entity_poly.pdbx_seq_one_letter_code
_entity_poly.pdbx_strand_id
1 'polypeptide(L)'
;MQYNPGWNNSSVNLLHVRAVGPGDTLHYVWSSIGAPTVLLVATESRSSALCVNWTQLLSPAPAGAIWIDPPSSVVYSAAVVFTKVFEYSEAKTLEELFYPTYDLSDFSWDSINHTLNHTALTAEFTGIPATDPSGSFSNGSLAFRVTAYEASGRDGPLPSLLHTANSSKVEFVLAGVAPRGNSSRFVLEVATVEETGVVQKLRSARSIDDEYTPTIFEMLSLVAESQNDSSTLSFLQWKATAYGSQTPRREDSIQCRSRSLQAANWTLPMSSIVHAYFGEGVGSTYTISAINISFGGEDGKVYQEKRYLSWSALLGFGQPPKDTFSPLIISIMAVALGTPMVMLLVGSCVVLFAQRKRYSEYEPIN
;
A
#
# COMPACT_ATOMS: atom_id res chain seq x y z
N MET A 1 2.13 12.84 15.51
CA MET A 1 3.06 11.70 15.49
C MET A 1 3.92 11.73 16.73
N GLN A 2 4.17 10.59 17.35
CA GLN A 2 5.01 10.47 18.54
C GLN A 2 5.99 9.30 18.37
N TYR A 3 7.29 9.58 18.50
CA TYR A 3 8.33 8.57 18.49
C TYR A 3 8.56 8.05 19.91
N ASN A 4 8.60 6.72 20.08
CA ASN A 4 8.83 6.01 21.32
C ASN A 4 8.04 6.62 22.51
N PRO A 5 6.70 6.60 22.47
CA PRO A 5 5.86 7.23 23.49
C PRO A 5 6.20 6.72 24.89
N GLY A 6 6.68 7.62 25.75
CA GLY A 6 7.06 7.28 27.14
C GLY A 6 8.40 6.56 27.28
N TRP A 7 9.26 6.57 26.25
CA TRP A 7 10.56 5.88 26.27
C TRP A 7 11.67 6.72 25.63
N ASN A 8 12.79 6.84 26.35
CA ASN A 8 13.89 7.72 25.96
C ASN A 8 15.01 7.00 25.19
N ASN A 9 14.94 5.68 25.03
CA ASN A 9 15.96 4.94 24.27
C ASN A 9 15.63 4.95 22.78
N SER A 10 16.68 5.06 21.95
CA SER A 10 16.61 5.04 20.50
C SER A 10 17.10 3.73 19.89
N SER A 11 17.32 2.69 20.70
CA SER A 11 17.75 1.36 20.23
C SER A 11 16.66 0.57 19.49
N VAL A 12 15.42 1.05 19.55
CA VAL A 12 14.23 0.45 18.94
C VAL A 12 13.37 1.55 18.36
N ASN A 13 12.59 1.24 17.32
CA ASN A 13 11.68 2.20 16.72
C ASN A 13 10.22 1.77 16.90
N LEU A 14 9.44 2.66 17.51
CA LEU A 14 7.97 2.63 17.50
C LEU A 14 7.47 4.07 17.27
N LEU A 15 6.74 4.27 16.18
CA LEU A 15 6.13 5.53 15.80
C LEU A 15 4.62 5.42 15.90
N HIS A 16 4.01 6.22 16.78
CA HIS A 16 2.57 6.33 16.90
C HIS A 16 2.05 7.51 16.08
N VAL A 17 1.17 7.22 15.13
CA VAL A 17 0.34 8.19 14.43
C VAL A 17 -1.07 8.11 15.00
N ARG A 18 -1.59 9.25 15.44
CA ARG A 18 -2.93 9.40 16.00
C ARG A 18 -3.70 10.40 15.16
N ALA A 19 -4.68 9.92 14.39
CA ALA A 19 -5.57 10.77 13.60
C ALA A 19 -6.91 10.87 14.32
N VAL A 20 -7.26 12.06 14.80
CA VAL A 20 -8.45 12.31 15.62
C VAL A 20 -9.56 12.90 14.76
N GLY A 21 -10.66 12.16 14.63
CA GLY A 21 -11.84 12.60 13.91
C GLY A 21 -12.90 13.27 14.80
N PRO A 22 -14.09 13.54 14.24
CA PRO A 22 -15.21 14.14 14.97
C PRO A 22 -15.80 13.23 16.06
N GLY A 23 -15.74 11.90 15.88
CA GLY A 23 -16.32 10.91 16.80
C GLY A 23 -15.42 9.72 17.10
N ASP A 24 -14.29 9.62 16.42
CA ASP A 24 -13.40 8.47 16.40
C ASP A 24 -11.92 8.87 16.47
N THR A 25 -11.06 7.91 16.74
CA THR A 25 -9.60 8.06 16.58
C THR A 25 -9.04 6.83 15.88
N LEU A 26 -8.21 7.08 14.88
CA LEU A 26 -7.45 6.08 14.14
C LEU A 26 -6.00 6.07 14.63
N HIS A 27 -5.52 4.91 15.02
CA HIS A 27 -4.16 4.69 15.49
C HIS A 27 -3.40 3.86 14.45
N TYR A 28 -2.26 4.38 14.00
CA TYR A 28 -1.27 3.62 13.26
C TYR A 28 0.00 3.54 14.11
N VAL A 29 0.39 2.33 14.49
CA VAL A 29 1.59 2.08 15.30
C VAL A 29 2.60 1.37 14.43
N TRP A 30 3.54 2.13 13.90
CA TRP A 30 4.62 1.61 13.06
C TRP A 30 5.78 1.18 13.96
N SER A 31 6.38 0.04 13.68
CA SER A 31 7.55 -0.42 14.44
C SER A 31 8.50 -1.24 13.59
N SER A 32 9.79 -1.18 13.95
CA SER A 32 10.84 -2.07 13.46
C SER A 32 11.38 -3.00 14.56
N ILE A 33 10.58 -3.26 15.62
CA ILE A 33 10.89 -4.27 16.62
C ILE A 33 10.44 -5.63 16.03
N GLY A 34 11.42 -6.48 15.74
CA GLY A 34 11.22 -7.64 14.88
C GLY A 34 11.05 -7.21 13.42
N ALA A 35 10.15 -7.88 12.69
CA ALA A 35 9.84 -7.51 11.31
C ALA A 35 9.07 -6.17 11.25
N PRO A 36 9.34 -5.27 10.30
CA PRO A 36 8.63 -4.02 10.13
C PRO A 36 7.12 -4.24 10.07
N THR A 37 6.40 -3.56 10.96
CA THR A 37 4.98 -3.79 11.19
C THR A 37 4.25 -2.47 11.33
N VAL A 38 3.01 -2.42 10.86
CA VAL A 38 2.03 -1.42 11.27
C VAL A 38 0.84 -2.10 11.92
N LEU A 39 0.52 -1.70 13.14
CA LEU A 39 -0.73 -2.03 13.82
C LEU A 39 -1.74 -0.90 13.53
N LEU A 40 -2.91 -1.28 13.03
CA LEU A 40 -4.05 -0.41 12.77
C LEU A 40 -5.09 -0.64 13.87
N VAL A 41 -5.50 0.42 14.58
CA VAL A 41 -6.61 0.35 15.56
C VAL A 41 -7.58 1.51 15.34
N ALA A 42 -8.87 1.21 15.17
CA ALA A 42 -9.94 2.19 15.12
C ALA A 42 -10.72 2.20 16.43
N THR A 43 -11.08 3.39 16.90
CA THR A 43 -11.79 3.58 18.16
C THR A 43 -12.96 4.55 18.03
N GLU A 44 -14.04 4.31 18.76
CA GLU A 44 -15.18 5.23 18.91
C GLU A 44 -14.96 6.20 20.08
N SER A 45 -13.75 6.77 20.17
CA SER A 45 -13.43 7.78 21.17
C SER A 45 -12.43 8.77 20.61
N ARG A 46 -12.63 10.05 20.92
CA ARG A 46 -11.69 11.14 20.56
C ARG A 46 -10.52 11.25 21.53
N SER A 47 -10.62 10.61 22.69
CA SER A 47 -9.62 10.68 23.77
C SER A 47 -8.88 9.37 23.96
N SER A 48 -9.10 8.37 23.10
CA SER A 48 -8.37 7.11 23.15
C SER A 48 -6.88 7.34 22.98
N ALA A 49 -6.09 6.62 23.78
CA ALA A 49 -4.64 6.77 23.85
C ALA A 49 -3.95 5.43 23.67
N LEU A 50 -2.78 5.45 23.03
CA LEU A 50 -1.88 4.29 22.98
C LEU A 50 -1.12 4.21 24.30
N CYS A 51 -1.15 3.03 24.92
CA CYS A 51 -0.35 2.72 26.08
C CYS A 51 0.69 1.66 25.73
N VAL A 52 1.93 1.86 26.20
CA VAL A 52 3.05 0.97 25.92
C VAL A 52 3.81 0.67 27.22
N ASN A 53 3.87 -0.60 27.58
CA ASN A 53 4.74 -1.11 28.64
C ASN A 53 6.07 -1.56 28.02
N TRP A 54 7.05 -0.65 27.97
CA TRP A 54 8.34 -0.88 27.30
C TRP A 54 9.17 -2.02 27.87
N THR A 55 9.13 -2.23 29.19
CA THR A 55 9.89 -3.31 29.82
C THR A 55 9.32 -4.68 29.43
N GLN A 56 7.99 -4.78 29.32
CA GLN A 56 7.31 -5.99 28.86
C GLN A 56 7.45 -6.18 27.34
N LEU A 57 7.33 -5.10 26.56
CA LEU A 57 7.45 -5.13 25.09
C LEU A 57 8.81 -5.68 24.64
N LEU A 58 9.89 -5.35 25.35
CA LEU A 58 11.24 -5.81 25.05
C LEU A 58 11.62 -7.11 25.79
N SER A 59 10.67 -7.71 26.51
CA SER A 59 10.87 -8.99 27.17
C SER A 59 10.60 -10.16 26.23
N PRO A 60 11.00 -11.40 26.59
CA PRO A 60 10.63 -12.60 25.83
C PRO A 60 9.11 -12.89 25.78
N ALA A 61 8.29 -12.21 26.57
CA ALA A 61 6.84 -12.40 26.65
C ALA A 61 6.11 -11.04 26.50
N PRO A 62 6.01 -10.50 25.28
CA PRO A 62 5.50 -9.14 25.04
C PRO A 62 3.98 -9.02 25.11
N ALA A 63 3.24 -10.12 25.20
CA ALA A 63 1.78 -10.14 25.16
C ALA A 63 1.15 -9.15 26.17
N GLY A 64 0.30 -8.25 25.68
CA GLY A 64 -0.36 -7.21 26.48
C GLY A 64 0.50 -5.98 26.76
N ALA A 65 1.71 -5.89 26.21
CA ALA A 65 2.56 -4.71 26.38
C ALA A 65 2.06 -3.48 25.59
N ILE A 66 1.21 -3.67 24.58
CA ILE A 66 0.60 -2.59 23.81
C ILE A 66 -0.91 -2.72 23.90
N TRP A 67 -1.58 -1.64 24.29
CA TRP A 67 -3.05 -1.58 24.31
C TRP A 67 -3.55 -0.16 24.05
N ILE A 68 -4.84 -0.04 23.75
CA ILE A 68 -5.53 1.24 23.67
C ILE A 68 -6.38 1.43 24.93
N ASP A 69 -6.31 2.61 25.53
CA ASP A 69 -7.15 3.00 26.66
C ASP A 69 -8.22 4.04 26.24
N PRO A 70 -9.51 3.83 26.60
CA PRO A 70 -10.07 2.63 27.22
C PRO A 70 -10.22 1.49 26.19
N PRO A 71 -9.99 0.22 26.58
CA PRO A 71 -10.09 -0.92 25.66
C PRO A 71 -11.47 -1.09 25.02
N SER A 72 -12.53 -0.71 25.75
CA SER A 72 -13.92 -0.80 25.27
C SER A 72 -14.23 0.16 24.13
N SER A 73 -13.35 1.10 23.80
CA SER A 73 -13.53 2.00 22.67
C SER A 73 -13.04 1.41 21.35
N VAL A 74 -12.27 0.32 21.38
CA VAL A 74 -11.73 -0.33 20.18
C VAL A 74 -12.85 -1.05 19.44
N VAL A 75 -13.07 -0.66 18.18
CA VAL A 75 -14.08 -1.28 17.30
C VAL A 75 -13.47 -2.16 16.22
N TYR A 76 -12.20 -1.95 15.90
CA TYR A 76 -11.49 -2.74 14.90
C TYR A 76 -9.99 -2.66 15.12
N SER A 77 -9.30 -3.79 14.90
CA SER A 77 -7.84 -3.84 14.92
C SER A 77 -7.30 -4.87 13.94
N ALA A 78 -6.23 -4.50 13.26
CA ALA A 78 -5.52 -5.34 12.29
C ALA A 78 -4.03 -5.02 12.31
N ALA A 79 -3.19 -5.87 11.72
CA ALA A 79 -1.79 -5.52 11.47
C ALA A 79 -1.34 -5.91 10.06
N VAL A 80 -0.38 -5.16 9.54
CA VAL A 80 0.36 -5.48 8.31
C VAL A 80 1.83 -5.62 8.67
N VAL A 81 2.43 -6.74 8.29
CA VAL A 81 3.82 -7.11 8.60
C VAL A 81 4.58 -7.34 7.29
N PHE A 82 5.72 -6.69 7.14
CA PHE A 82 6.66 -6.94 6.04
C PHE A 82 7.67 -7.97 6.53
N THR A 83 7.51 -9.23 6.12
CA THR A 83 8.26 -10.34 6.71
C THR A 83 9.57 -10.59 5.99
N LYS A 84 9.52 -10.73 4.66
CA LYS A 84 10.68 -11.20 3.87
C LYS A 84 10.80 -10.47 2.55
N VAL A 85 12.06 -10.34 2.11
CA VAL A 85 12.38 -10.03 0.72
C VAL A 85 13.04 -11.26 0.09
N PHE A 86 12.38 -11.80 -0.94
CA PHE A 86 12.94 -12.85 -1.78
C PHE A 86 13.69 -12.21 -2.94
N GLU A 87 14.79 -12.84 -3.34
CA GLU A 87 15.49 -12.52 -4.58
C GLU A 87 15.54 -13.78 -5.42
N TYR A 88 15.26 -13.66 -6.71
CA TYR A 88 15.31 -14.78 -7.63
C TYR A 88 15.81 -14.34 -9.00
N SER A 89 16.35 -15.28 -9.76
CA SER A 89 16.71 -15.07 -11.16
C SER A 89 15.92 -16.04 -12.06
N GLU A 90 15.56 -15.58 -13.25
CA GLU A 90 15.01 -16.47 -14.28
C GLU A 90 16.15 -17.24 -14.93
N ALA A 91 16.22 -18.56 -14.70
CA ALA A 91 17.15 -19.40 -15.42
C ALA A 91 16.68 -19.57 -16.88
N LYS A 92 17.63 -19.84 -17.79
CA LYS A 92 17.35 -20.08 -19.23
C LYS A 92 16.34 -21.23 -19.48
N THR A 93 16.04 -22.05 -18.47
CA THR A 93 15.23 -23.26 -18.54
C THR A 93 13.85 -23.14 -17.88
N LEU A 94 13.28 -21.93 -17.75
CA LEU A 94 11.96 -21.67 -17.14
C LEU A 94 11.85 -21.95 -15.62
N GLU A 95 12.94 -22.32 -14.96
CA GLU A 95 12.98 -22.47 -13.50
C GLU A 95 13.42 -21.17 -12.82
N GLU A 96 12.65 -20.72 -11.82
CA GLU A 96 13.00 -19.60 -10.95
C GLU A 96 14.03 -20.09 -9.91
N LEU A 97 15.25 -19.56 -9.95
CA LEU A 97 16.28 -19.85 -8.94
C LEU A 97 16.17 -18.82 -7.82
N PHE A 98 15.70 -19.24 -6.64
CA PHE A 98 15.61 -18.41 -5.45
C PHE A 98 16.93 -18.41 -4.66
N TYR A 99 17.40 -17.22 -4.33
CA TYR A 99 18.50 -17.01 -3.39
C TYR A 99 17.99 -17.05 -1.94
N PRO A 100 18.89 -17.20 -0.93
CA PRO A 100 18.50 -17.11 0.48
C PRO A 100 17.67 -15.85 0.77
N THR A 101 16.58 -15.99 1.50
CA THR A 101 15.67 -14.85 1.77
C THR A 101 16.30 -13.85 2.71
N TYR A 102 16.01 -12.57 2.53
CA TYR A 102 16.26 -11.56 3.53
C TYR A 102 15.09 -11.57 4.51
N ASP A 103 15.30 -12.11 5.70
CA ASP A 103 14.32 -12.03 6.78
C ASP A 103 14.39 -10.65 7.43
N LEU A 104 13.30 -9.89 7.36
CA LEU A 104 13.28 -8.52 7.86
C LEU A 104 13.24 -8.44 9.38
N SER A 105 12.99 -9.55 10.10
CA SER A 105 13.18 -9.58 11.55
C SER A 105 14.64 -9.57 11.97
N ASP A 106 15.55 -9.96 11.07
CA ASP A 106 16.98 -10.05 11.34
C ASP A 106 17.73 -8.78 10.88
N PHE A 107 16.99 -7.70 10.61
CA PHE A 107 17.55 -6.41 10.23
C PHE A 107 17.85 -5.57 11.48
N SER A 108 18.96 -4.84 11.42
CA SER A 108 19.25 -3.73 12.32
C SER A 108 18.72 -2.45 11.69
N TRP A 109 17.92 -1.70 12.46
CA TRP A 109 17.25 -0.49 12.00
C TRP A 109 17.83 0.74 12.68
N ASP A 110 18.14 1.76 11.90
CA ASP A 110 18.58 3.06 12.41
C ASP A 110 17.45 3.74 13.17
N SER A 111 17.82 4.59 14.13
CA SER A 111 16.86 5.42 14.87
C SER A 111 16.17 6.40 13.93
N ILE A 112 14.82 6.38 13.92
CA ILE A 112 14.03 7.30 13.10
C ILE A 112 14.04 8.76 13.61
N ASN A 113 14.71 9.04 14.73
CA ASN A 113 14.73 10.38 15.34
C ASN A 113 15.21 11.46 14.35
N HIS A 114 16.12 11.11 13.44
CA HIS A 114 16.67 12.03 12.45
C HIS A 114 15.84 12.13 11.16
N THR A 115 14.95 11.16 10.92
CA THR A 115 14.11 11.08 9.72
C THR A 115 12.66 11.51 9.97
N LEU A 116 12.26 11.58 11.24
CA LEU A 116 10.94 12.05 11.66
C LEU A 116 10.77 13.53 11.34
N ASN A 117 9.75 13.82 10.52
CA ASN A 117 9.34 15.17 10.17
C ASN A 117 7.89 15.39 10.59
N HIS A 118 7.70 16.19 11.64
CA HIS A 118 6.38 16.51 12.16
C HIS A 118 5.53 17.39 11.25
N THR A 119 6.16 18.21 10.40
CA THR A 119 5.45 19.12 9.48
C THR A 119 5.00 18.38 8.24
N ALA A 120 5.86 17.55 7.67
CA ALA A 120 5.53 16.71 6.51
C ALA A 120 4.75 15.44 6.90
N LEU A 121 4.66 15.14 8.20
CA LEU A 121 4.07 13.91 8.73
C LEU A 121 4.70 12.66 8.11
N THR A 122 6.04 12.64 8.09
CA THR A 122 6.82 11.52 7.53
C THR A 122 7.85 10.99 8.52
N ALA A 123 8.22 9.71 8.35
CA ALA A 123 9.41 9.13 8.97
C ALA A 123 9.98 8.04 8.07
N GLU A 124 11.25 7.70 8.23
CA GLU A 124 11.94 6.69 7.42
C GLU A 124 12.67 5.71 8.34
N PHE A 125 12.27 4.44 8.27
CA PHE A 125 12.94 3.33 8.92
C PHE A 125 13.95 2.76 7.93
N THR A 126 15.24 3.01 8.15
CA THR A 126 16.31 2.48 7.29
C THR A 126 17.02 1.36 8.02
N GLY A 127 17.31 0.26 7.34
CA GLY A 127 17.96 -0.89 7.94
C GLY A 127 18.86 -1.66 6.99
N ILE A 128 19.71 -2.47 7.60
CA ILE A 128 20.60 -3.42 6.95
C ILE A 128 20.49 -4.78 7.66
N PRO A 129 20.76 -5.91 6.98
CA PRO A 129 20.83 -7.20 7.63
C PRO A 129 21.85 -7.19 8.77
N ALA A 130 21.51 -7.77 9.93
CA ALA A 130 22.47 -7.92 11.03
C ALA A 130 23.67 -8.79 10.63
N THR A 131 23.46 -9.72 9.70
CA THR A 131 24.53 -10.49 9.05
C THR A 131 24.38 -10.41 7.53
N ASP A 132 25.45 -10.03 6.83
CA ASP A 132 25.49 -9.96 5.37
C ASP A 132 26.68 -10.75 4.82
N PRO A 133 26.60 -12.10 4.80
CA PRO A 133 27.68 -12.94 4.31
C PRO A 133 27.96 -12.74 2.82
N SER A 134 26.96 -12.28 2.05
CA SER A 134 27.08 -11.96 0.63
C SER A 134 27.79 -10.62 0.36
N GLY A 135 27.85 -9.73 1.33
CA GLY A 135 28.29 -8.33 1.12
C GLY A 135 27.33 -7.52 0.25
N SER A 136 26.10 -8.00 0.02
CA SER A 136 25.10 -7.37 -0.85
C SER A 136 24.66 -6.00 -0.34
N PHE A 137 24.67 -5.79 0.97
CA PHE A 137 24.27 -4.56 1.66
C PHE A 137 25.46 -3.67 2.04
N SER A 138 26.68 -3.99 1.61
CA SER A 138 27.88 -3.18 1.90
C SER A 138 27.74 -1.69 1.56
N ASN A 139 27.06 -1.38 0.45
CA ASN A 139 26.71 -0.01 0.03
C ASN A 139 25.20 0.15 -0.21
N GLY A 140 24.40 -0.71 0.42
CA GLY A 140 22.97 -0.80 0.19
C GLY A 140 22.16 -0.73 1.47
N SER A 141 20.90 -0.34 1.34
CA SER A 141 19.96 -0.30 2.44
C SER A 141 18.56 -0.70 1.98
N LEU A 142 17.77 -1.10 2.96
CA LEU A 142 16.34 -1.30 2.81
C LEU A 142 15.64 -0.27 3.71
N ALA A 143 14.62 0.41 3.21
CA ALA A 143 13.89 1.39 3.99
C ALA A 143 12.37 1.26 3.83
N PHE A 144 11.66 1.62 4.90
CA PHE A 144 10.23 1.86 4.90
C PHE A 144 9.98 3.33 5.22
N ARG A 145 9.49 4.11 4.26
CA ARG A 145 9.08 5.49 4.48
C ARG A 145 7.60 5.54 4.74
N VAL A 146 7.21 6.14 5.84
CA VAL A 146 5.82 6.24 6.25
C VAL A 146 5.35 7.68 6.11
N THR A 147 4.11 7.88 5.67
CA THR A 147 3.47 9.20 5.57
C THR A 147 2.08 9.12 6.15
N ALA A 148 1.68 10.09 6.96
CA ALA A 148 0.30 10.26 7.37
C ALA A 148 -0.32 11.48 6.68
N TYR A 149 -1.65 11.48 6.57
CA TYR A 149 -2.38 12.54 5.89
C TYR A 149 -3.42 13.16 6.83
N GLU A 150 -3.53 14.48 6.80
CA GLU A 150 -4.53 15.22 7.60
C GLU A 150 -5.87 15.37 6.87
N ALA A 151 -5.85 15.24 5.54
CA ALA A 151 -7.00 15.48 4.68
C ALA A 151 -6.93 14.60 3.43
N SER A 152 -8.00 14.64 2.63
CA SER A 152 -7.99 14.05 1.30
C SER A 152 -7.14 14.86 0.33
N GLY A 153 -6.42 14.15 -0.52
CA GLY A 153 -5.49 14.76 -1.45
C GLY A 153 -4.84 13.72 -2.35
N ARG A 154 -3.78 14.15 -3.04
CA ARG A 154 -2.98 13.30 -3.91
C ARG A 154 -1.51 13.60 -3.71
N ASP A 155 -0.71 12.54 -3.71
CA ASP A 155 0.74 12.70 -3.67
C ASP A 155 1.26 13.37 -4.94
N GLY A 156 2.23 14.28 -4.77
CA GLY A 156 2.94 14.88 -5.89
C GLY A 156 3.79 13.87 -6.68
N PRO A 157 4.71 13.13 -6.03
CA PRO A 157 5.53 12.12 -6.70
C PRO A 157 4.71 10.93 -7.19
N LEU A 158 5.15 10.29 -8.28
CA LEU A 158 4.59 9.02 -8.75
C LEU A 158 4.71 7.93 -7.66
N PRO A 159 3.73 7.00 -7.53
CA PRO A 159 2.55 6.81 -8.38
C PRO A 159 1.35 7.71 -8.03
N SER A 160 1.58 8.86 -7.39
CA SER A 160 0.58 9.90 -7.13
C SER A 160 -0.73 9.33 -6.56
N LEU A 161 -0.60 8.51 -5.52
CA LEU A 161 -1.73 7.81 -4.90
C LEU A 161 -2.72 8.84 -4.32
N LEU A 162 -4.01 8.62 -4.58
CA LEU A 162 -5.09 9.38 -3.97
C LEU A 162 -5.26 8.91 -2.53
N HIS A 163 -5.20 9.84 -1.57
CA HIS A 163 -5.26 9.53 -0.15
C HIS A 163 -6.40 10.29 0.55
N THR A 164 -6.72 9.85 1.77
CA THR A 164 -7.69 10.46 2.67
C THR A 164 -7.06 10.64 4.07
N ALA A 165 -7.75 11.39 4.94
CA ALA A 165 -7.37 11.47 6.36
C ALA A 165 -7.40 10.11 7.08
N ASN A 166 -8.08 9.10 6.51
CA ASN A 166 -8.23 7.76 7.06
C ASN A 166 -7.16 6.80 6.53
N SER A 167 -6.10 7.32 5.91
CA SER A 167 -5.04 6.54 5.30
C SER A 167 -3.66 6.98 5.75
N SER A 168 -2.72 6.05 5.68
CA SER A 168 -1.29 6.26 5.80
C SER A 168 -0.61 5.54 4.63
N LYS A 169 0.47 6.13 4.12
CA LYS A 169 1.27 5.54 3.06
C LYS A 169 2.50 4.87 3.64
N VAL A 170 2.89 3.76 3.02
CA VAL A 170 4.21 3.15 3.15
C VAL A 170 4.88 3.07 1.78
N GLU A 171 6.15 3.44 1.73
CA GLU A 171 7.02 3.24 0.59
C GLU A 171 8.15 2.29 1.00
N PHE A 172 8.18 1.11 0.38
CA PHE A 172 9.28 0.16 0.47
C PHE A 172 10.39 0.58 -0.51
N VAL A 173 11.61 0.75 -0.02
CA VAL A 173 12.77 1.16 -0.81
C VAL A 173 13.89 0.15 -0.65
N LEU A 174 14.43 -0.33 -1.76
CA LEU A 174 15.69 -1.06 -1.82
C LEU A 174 16.68 -0.21 -2.61
N ALA A 175 17.74 0.26 -1.98
CA ALA A 175 18.70 1.18 -2.57
C ALA A 175 20.12 0.62 -2.45
N GLY A 176 20.87 0.61 -3.55
CA GLY A 176 22.29 0.23 -3.56
C GLY A 176 22.59 -1.26 -3.31
N VAL A 177 21.59 -2.10 -3.01
CA VAL A 177 21.81 -3.52 -2.71
C VAL A 177 22.28 -4.25 -3.96
N ALA A 178 23.47 -4.86 -3.85
CA ALA A 178 24.09 -5.61 -4.94
C ALA A 178 23.38 -6.97 -5.12
N PRO A 179 22.80 -7.24 -6.30
CA PRO A 179 22.16 -8.51 -6.59
C PRO A 179 23.14 -9.66 -6.58
N ARG A 180 22.65 -10.82 -6.16
CA ARG A 180 23.38 -12.08 -6.09
C ARG A 180 23.42 -12.80 -7.44
N GLY A 181 22.53 -12.42 -8.35
CA GLY A 181 22.43 -12.98 -9.70
C GLY A 181 22.39 -11.97 -10.83
N ASN A 182 22.66 -12.46 -12.04
CA ASN A 182 22.32 -11.73 -13.27
C ASN A 182 20.79 -11.71 -13.44
N SER A 183 20.22 -10.54 -13.76
CA SER A 183 18.77 -10.35 -13.91
C SER A 183 17.95 -10.70 -12.66
N SER A 184 18.49 -10.38 -11.48
CA SER A 184 17.77 -10.63 -10.22
C SER A 184 16.52 -9.77 -10.10
N ARG A 185 15.45 -10.40 -9.62
CA ARG A 185 14.15 -9.83 -9.34
C ARG A 185 13.84 -10.01 -7.86
N PHE A 186 12.99 -9.14 -7.35
CA PHE A 186 12.67 -9.11 -5.91
C PHE A 186 11.18 -9.38 -5.70
N VAL A 187 10.86 -10.01 -4.58
CA VAL A 187 9.49 -10.19 -4.10
C VAL A 187 9.43 -9.76 -2.64
N LEU A 188 8.47 -8.90 -2.31
CA LEU A 188 8.15 -8.55 -0.93
C LEU A 188 6.98 -9.42 -0.45
N GLU A 189 7.17 -10.14 0.65
CA GLU A 189 6.09 -10.84 1.35
C GLU A 189 5.49 -9.91 2.39
N VAL A 190 4.17 -9.72 2.25
CA VAL A 190 3.36 -8.90 3.15
C VAL A 190 2.35 -9.82 3.82
N ALA A 191 2.44 -9.92 5.13
CA ALA A 191 1.49 -10.63 5.95
C ALA A 191 0.51 -9.65 6.59
N THR A 192 -0.69 -10.15 6.87
CA THR A 192 -1.76 -9.39 7.51
C THR A 192 -2.36 -10.24 8.61
N VAL A 193 -2.73 -9.58 9.71
CA VAL A 193 -3.32 -10.20 10.89
C VAL A 193 -4.68 -9.58 11.12
N GLU A 194 -5.71 -10.42 11.12
CA GLU A 194 -7.12 -10.02 11.20
C GLU A 194 -7.87 -10.91 12.18
N GLU A 195 -8.94 -10.39 12.79
CA GLU A 195 -9.81 -11.17 13.67
C GLU A 195 -10.57 -12.28 12.91
N THR A 196 -10.81 -13.40 13.60
CA THR A 196 -11.66 -14.49 13.09
C THR A 196 -13.07 -13.98 12.80
N GLY A 197 -13.47 -13.99 11.53
CA GLY A 197 -14.71 -13.38 11.05
C GLY A 197 -14.51 -12.19 10.11
N VAL A 198 -13.25 -11.76 9.90
CA VAL A 198 -12.88 -10.82 8.85
C VAL A 198 -12.43 -11.61 7.62
N VAL A 199 -13.03 -11.29 6.46
CA VAL A 199 -12.69 -11.90 5.18
C VAL A 199 -11.84 -10.94 4.37
N GLN A 200 -10.64 -11.37 4.01
CA GLN A 200 -9.74 -10.60 3.16
C GLN A 200 -9.91 -10.98 1.69
N LYS A 201 -10.04 -9.96 0.83
CA LYS A 201 -10.21 -10.14 -0.62
C LYS A 201 -9.22 -9.28 -1.38
N LEU A 202 -8.45 -9.92 -2.25
CA LEU A 202 -7.65 -9.22 -3.25
C LEU A 202 -8.55 -8.79 -4.41
N ARG A 203 -8.64 -7.49 -4.66
CA ARG A 203 -9.40 -6.86 -5.74
C ARG A 203 -8.45 -6.18 -6.72
N SER A 204 -8.72 -6.31 -8.00
CA SER A 204 -8.10 -5.52 -9.05
C SER A 204 -9.16 -4.62 -9.69
N ALA A 205 -8.88 -3.33 -9.80
CA ALA A 205 -9.68 -2.36 -10.50
C ALA A 205 -8.87 -1.82 -11.68
N ARG A 206 -9.43 -1.93 -12.89
CA ARG A 206 -8.84 -1.34 -14.09
C ARG A 206 -9.56 -0.04 -14.44
N SER A 207 -8.78 1.00 -14.69
CA SER A 207 -9.25 2.29 -15.20
C SER A 207 -8.62 2.53 -16.57
N ILE A 208 -9.33 3.21 -17.48
CA ILE A 208 -8.73 3.73 -18.71
C ILE A 208 -8.03 5.08 -18.50
N ASP A 209 -8.25 5.68 -17.32
CA ASP A 209 -7.65 6.94 -16.93
C ASP A 209 -6.26 6.71 -16.34
N ASP A 210 -5.24 7.28 -16.98
CA ASP A 210 -3.85 7.29 -16.51
C ASP A 210 -3.35 8.72 -16.21
N GLU A 211 -4.25 9.72 -16.08
CA GLU A 211 -3.91 11.13 -15.84
C GLU A 211 -2.85 11.31 -14.75
N TYR A 212 -3.03 10.60 -13.64
CA TYR A 212 -2.17 10.71 -12.46
C TYR A 212 -1.04 9.69 -12.42
N THR A 213 -1.06 8.65 -13.26
CA THR A 213 0.02 7.66 -13.34
C THR A 213 0.08 7.11 -14.75
N PRO A 214 0.80 7.80 -15.64
CA PRO A 214 0.85 7.45 -17.05
C PRO A 214 1.16 5.98 -17.27
N THR A 215 0.49 5.34 -18.22
CA THR A 215 0.61 3.91 -18.60
C THR A 215 0.20 2.88 -17.56
N ILE A 216 -0.22 3.28 -16.37
CA ILE A 216 -0.61 2.34 -15.31
C ILE A 216 -2.12 2.38 -15.12
N PHE A 217 -2.77 1.35 -15.65
CA PHE A 217 -4.24 1.23 -15.71
C PHE A 217 -4.83 0.31 -14.65
N GLU A 218 -4.01 -0.26 -13.78
CA GLU A 218 -4.43 -1.27 -12.80
C GLU A 218 -4.05 -0.86 -11.38
N MET A 219 -5.04 -0.91 -10.49
CA MET A 219 -4.91 -0.68 -9.06
C MET A 219 -5.37 -1.92 -8.31
N LEU A 220 -4.53 -2.40 -7.41
CA LEU A 220 -4.79 -3.56 -6.57
C LEU A 220 -5.16 -3.09 -5.17
N SER A 221 -6.08 -3.79 -4.53
CA SER A 221 -6.46 -3.55 -3.13
C SER A 221 -6.73 -4.88 -2.43
N LEU A 222 -6.02 -5.12 -1.32
CA LEU A 222 -6.38 -6.13 -0.35
C LEU A 222 -7.34 -5.48 0.64
N VAL A 223 -8.58 -5.95 0.65
CA VAL A 223 -9.67 -5.35 1.42
C VAL A 223 -10.11 -6.32 2.51
N ALA A 224 -10.14 -5.85 3.75
CA ALA A 224 -10.68 -6.57 4.89
C ALA A 224 -12.17 -6.23 5.05
N GLU A 225 -13.03 -7.24 4.99
CA GLU A 225 -14.47 -7.07 5.08
C GLU A 225 -15.04 -7.88 6.25
N SER A 226 -15.96 -7.29 7.00
CA SER A 226 -16.73 -8.01 8.01
C SER A 226 -17.60 -9.08 7.33
N GLN A 227 -17.57 -10.31 7.84
CA GLN A 227 -18.36 -11.42 7.30
C GLN A 227 -19.88 -11.20 7.44
N ASN A 228 -20.31 -10.42 8.44
CA ASN A 228 -21.73 -10.28 8.79
C ASN A 228 -22.48 -9.31 7.88
N ASP A 229 -21.88 -8.16 7.59
CA ASP A 229 -22.53 -7.04 6.89
C ASP A 229 -21.78 -6.62 5.61
N SER A 230 -20.69 -7.31 5.25
CA SER A 230 -19.82 -7.00 4.11
C SER A 230 -19.25 -5.58 4.11
N SER A 231 -19.28 -4.91 5.28
CA SER A 231 -18.68 -3.60 5.44
C SER A 231 -17.16 -3.70 5.32
N THR A 232 -16.54 -2.75 4.62
CA THR A 232 -15.08 -2.69 4.53
C THR A 232 -14.52 -2.05 5.79
N LEU A 233 -13.64 -2.78 6.47
CA LEU A 233 -13.02 -2.40 7.73
C LEU A 233 -11.69 -1.68 7.50
N SER A 234 -10.79 -2.30 6.72
CA SER A 234 -9.53 -1.71 6.29
C SER A 234 -9.13 -2.14 4.89
N PHE A 235 -8.09 -1.49 4.38
CA PHE A 235 -7.50 -1.81 3.08
C PHE A 235 -5.98 -1.65 3.10
N LEU A 236 -5.33 -2.36 2.17
CA LEU A 236 -3.99 -2.09 1.65
C LEU A 236 -4.10 -1.98 0.13
N GLN A 237 -3.76 -0.84 -0.46
CA GLN A 237 -3.99 -0.51 -1.87
C GLN A 237 -2.71 0.03 -2.53
N TRP A 238 -2.41 -0.43 -3.74
CA TRP A 238 -1.25 0.02 -4.52
C TRP A 238 -1.55 -0.01 -6.01
N LYS A 239 -0.79 0.75 -6.80
CA LYS A 239 -0.81 0.62 -8.27
C LYS A 239 0.04 -0.56 -8.70
N ALA A 240 -0.26 -1.17 -9.85
CA ALA A 240 0.49 -2.31 -10.41
C ALA A 240 1.89 -1.93 -10.94
N THR A 241 2.60 -1.04 -10.24
CA THR A 241 3.92 -0.53 -10.60
C THR A 241 4.77 -0.27 -9.36
N ALA A 242 6.08 -0.33 -9.56
CA ALA A 242 7.14 0.17 -8.69
C ALA A 242 8.07 1.06 -9.55
N TYR A 243 9.10 1.68 -8.96
CA TYR A 243 9.97 2.61 -9.68
C TYR A 243 11.45 2.35 -9.43
N GLY A 244 12.25 2.50 -10.48
CA GLY A 244 13.70 2.34 -10.45
C GLY A 244 14.50 3.59 -10.08
N SER A 245 13.86 4.64 -9.56
CA SER A 245 14.47 5.96 -9.34
C SER A 245 13.92 6.64 -8.09
N GLN A 246 14.76 7.42 -7.40
CA GLN A 246 14.37 8.26 -6.27
C GLN A 246 13.43 9.40 -6.67
N THR A 247 13.56 9.88 -7.92
CA THR A 247 12.66 10.86 -8.53
C THR A 247 11.94 10.17 -9.68
N PRO A 248 10.86 9.41 -9.38
CA PRO A 248 10.27 8.50 -10.34
C PRO A 248 9.69 9.25 -11.53
N ARG A 249 10.07 8.81 -12.73
CA ARG A 249 9.47 9.19 -14.00
C ARG A 249 8.79 7.99 -14.64
N ARG A 250 8.04 8.23 -15.71
CA ARG A 250 7.32 7.17 -16.43
C ARG A 250 8.28 6.08 -16.92
N GLU A 251 9.43 6.47 -17.46
CA GLU A 251 10.47 5.56 -17.95
C GLU A 251 11.13 4.70 -16.86
N ASP A 252 10.90 5.01 -15.58
CA ASP A 252 11.46 4.27 -14.45
C ASP A 252 10.52 3.16 -13.96
N SER A 253 9.36 2.97 -14.59
CA SER A 253 8.35 2.02 -14.12
C SER A 253 8.85 0.58 -14.16
N ILE A 254 8.67 -0.11 -13.04
CA ILE A 254 8.88 -1.55 -12.88
C ILE A 254 7.49 -2.17 -12.74
N GLN A 255 7.20 -3.22 -13.50
CA GLN A 255 5.92 -3.92 -13.38
C GLN A 255 5.82 -4.58 -11.99
N CYS A 256 4.68 -4.42 -11.34
CA CYS A 256 4.36 -5.09 -10.08
C CYS A 256 3.26 -6.12 -10.32
N ARG A 257 3.45 -7.34 -9.81
CA ARG A 257 2.45 -8.41 -9.85
C ARG A 257 2.26 -8.96 -8.44
N SER A 258 1.03 -9.28 -8.08
CA SER A 258 0.72 -9.97 -6.82
C SER A 258 0.20 -11.37 -7.10
N ARG A 259 0.64 -12.35 -6.31
CA ARG A 259 0.02 -13.69 -6.31
C ARG A 259 -1.29 -13.69 -5.51
N SER A 260 -2.05 -14.77 -5.60
CA SER A 260 -3.26 -14.94 -4.78
C SER A 260 -2.94 -14.87 -3.29
N LEU A 261 -3.89 -14.37 -2.50
CA LEU A 261 -3.81 -14.38 -1.04
C LEU A 261 -3.73 -15.83 -0.55
N GLN A 262 -2.80 -16.12 0.36
CA GLN A 262 -2.61 -17.43 0.94
C GLN A 262 -2.77 -17.37 2.45
N ALA A 263 -3.45 -18.35 3.04
CA ALA A 263 -3.40 -18.54 4.49
C ALA A 263 -1.96 -18.88 4.88
N ALA A 264 -1.41 -18.15 5.84
CA ALA A 264 -0.05 -18.37 6.30
C ALA A 264 -0.02 -19.56 7.26
N ASN A 265 0.60 -20.66 6.85
CA ASN A 265 0.80 -21.86 7.70
C ASN A 265 2.04 -21.75 8.60
N TRP A 266 2.55 -20.53 8.81
CA TRP A 266 3.77 -20.25 9.56
C TRP A 266 3.47 -19.21 10.65
N THR A 267 4.31 -19.18 11.67
CA THR A 267 4.17 -18.28 12.83
C THR A 267 4.97 -17.00 12.65
N LEU A 268 4.40 -15.85 13.04
CA LEU A 268 5.14 -14.59 13.09
C LEU A 268 6.21 -14.62 14.20
N PRO A 269 7.35 -13.92 14.03
CA PRO A 269 8.38 -13.81 15.07
C PRO A 269 7.80 -13.29 16.39
N MET A 270 8.12 -13.95 17.50
CA MET A 270 7.64 -13.59 18.84
C MET A 270 8.00 -12.16 19.27
N SER A 271 9.09 -11.61 18.73
CA SER A 271 9.56 -10.25 19.00
C SER A 271 8.76 -9.14 18.28
N SER A 272 7.70 -9.47 17.55
CA SER A 272 6.88 -8.47 16.84
C SER A 272 5.87 -7.77 17.75
N ILE A 273 5.58 -6.49 17.45
CA ILE A 273 4.49 -5.74 18.09
C ILE A 273 3.10 -6.38 17.89
N VAL A 274 2.95 -7.29 16.91
CA VAL A 274 1.74 -8.09 16.73
C VAL A 274 1.44 -8.91 17.97
N HIS A 275 2.43 -9.66 18.49
CA HIS A 275 2.26 -10.45 19.72
C HIS A 275 2.03 -9.55 20.93
N ALA A 276 2.62 -8.35 20.93
CA ALA A 276 2.42 -7.40 22.03
C ALA A 276 0.97 -6.90 22.17
N TYR A 277 0.24 -6.79 21.05
CA TYR A 277 -1.14 -6.32 21.04
C TYR A 277 -2.16 -7.48 21.03
N PHE A 278 -1.98 -8.47 20.15
CA PHE A 278 -2.93 -9.58 19.98
C PHE A 278 -2.69 -10.76 20.93
N GLY A 279 -1.52 -10.82 21.57
CA GLY A 279 -1.14 -11.88 22.50
C GLY A 279 -1.15 -13.28 21.89
N GLU A 280 -1.44 -14.28 22.71
CA GLU A 280 -1.57 -15.69 22.32
C GLU A 280 -2.76 -15.98 21.39
N GLY A 281 -3.59 -14.95 21.08
CA GLY A 281 -4.68 -15.07 20.12
C GLY A 281 -4.21 -15.23 18.67
N VAL A 282 -2.94 -14.94 18.37
CA VAL A 282 -2.37 -15.07 17.02
C VAL A 282 -2.35 -16.55 16.61
N GLY A 283 -3.04 -16.88 15.52
CA GLY A 283 -3.21 -18.27 15.05
C GLY A 283 -4.43 -19.00 15.65
N SER A 284 -5.16 -18.36 16.57
CA SER A 284 -6.45 -18.84 17.07
C SER A 284 -7.55 -17.80 16.79
N THR A 285 -7.71 -16.81 17.66
CA THR A 285 -8.66 -15.69 17.51
C THR A 285 -8.32 -14.77 16.33
N TYR A 286 -7.05 -14.70 15.94
CA TYR A 286 -6.57 -13.91 14.81
C TYR A 286 -5.96 -14.80 13.73
N THR A 287 -6.36 -14.59 12.48
CA THR A 287 -5.85 -15.29 11.31
C THR A 287 -4.73 -14.51 10.64
N ILE A 288 -3.76 -15.24 10.07
CA ILE A 288 -2.66 -14.66 9.31
C ILE A 288 -2.83 -15.03 7.84
N SER A 289 -2.84 -14.02 6.97
CA SER A 289 -2.79 -14.21 5.53
C SER A 289 -1.57 -13.50 4.95
N ALA A 290 -0.96 -14.09 3.93
CA ALA A 290 0.20 -13.52 3.25
C ALA A 290 -0.05 -13.31 1.75
N ILE A 291 0.55 -12.25 1.22
CA ILE A 291 0.58 -11.94 -0.20
C ILE A 291 2.00 -11.61 -0.63
N ASN A 292 2.39 -12.16 -1.77
CA ASN A 292 3.70 -11.93 -2.36
C ASN A 292 3.58 -10.93 -3.52
N ILE A 293 4.34 -9.85 -3.42
CA ILE A 293 4.37 -8.74 -4.37
C ILE A 293 5.70 -8.79 -5.10
N SER A 294 5.69 -9.26 -6.34
CA SER A 294 6.88 -9.38 -7.18
C SER A 294 7.12 -8.10 -8.00
N PHE A 295 8.37 -7.68 -8.06
CA PHE A 295 8.85 -6.53 -8.81
C PHE A 295 9.69 -7.00 -9.99
N GLY A 296 9.16 -6.81 -11.20
CA GLY A 296 9.80 -7.23 -12.44
C GLY A 296 8.81 -7.34 -13.59
N GLY A 297 9.30 -7.13 -14.81
CA GLY A 297 8.60 -7.34 -16.06
C GLY A 297 9.53 -7.99 -17.07
N GLU A 298 9.14 -8.03 -18.35
CA GLU A 298 9.99 -8.56 -19.44
C GLU A 298 11.35 -7.83 -19.50
N ASP A 299 11.37 -6.56 -19.10
CA ASP A 299 12.55 -5.70 -19.03
C ASP A 299 13.25 -5.72 -17.66
N GLY A 300 13.41 -6.89 -17.02
CA GLY A 300 13.96 -7.12 -15.66
C GLY A 300 15.37 -6.57 -15.35
N LYS A 301 15.83 -5.57 -16.08
CA LYS A 301 17.10 -4.85 -16.03
C LYS A 301 17.05 -3.56 -15.22
N VAL A 302 15.87 -2.97 -14.97
CA VAL A 302 15.78 -1.64 -14.33
C VAL A 302 16.52 -1.59 -12.98
N TYR A 303 16.28 -2.55 -12.07
CA TYR A 303 17.02 -2.61 -10.82
C TYR A 303 18.50 -2.96 -11.03
N GLN A 304 18.81 -3.81 -12.00
CA GLN A 304 20.19 -4.19 -12.31
C GLN A 304 21.04 -2.98 -12.71
N GLU A 305 20.46 -2.04 -13.46
CA GLU A 305 21.12 -0.82 -13.93
C GLU A 305 21.11 0.28 -12.87
N LYS A 306 19.96 0.54 -12.22
CA LYS A 306 19.77 1.70 -11.35
C LYS A 306 20.08 1.44 -9.88
N ARG A 307 20.12 0.17 -9.46
CA ARG A 307 20.28 -0.25 -8.05
C ARG A 307 19.29 0.45 -7.12
N TYR A 308 18.06 0.67 -7.61
CA TYR A 308 17.01 1.31 -6.84
C TYR A 308 15.67 0.70 -7.19
N LEU A 309 14.85 0.44 -6.18
CA LEU A 309 13.48 -0.04 -6.28
C LEU A 309 12.67 0.68 -5.21
N SER A 310 11.60 1.35 -5.61
CA SER A 310 10.60 1.92 -4.71
C SER A 310 9.21 1.40 -5.05
N TRP A 311 8.48 0.91 -4.06
CA TRP A 311 7.08 0.52 -4.19
C TRP A 311 6.26 1.21 -3.11
N SER A 312 5.15 1.84 -3.51
CA SER A 312 4.27 2.58 -2.60
C SER A 312 2.92 1.90 -2.46
N ALA A 313 2.41 1.85 -1.23
CA ALA A 313 1.06 1.40 -0.91
C ALA A 313 0.40 2.33 0.11
N LEU A 314 -0.91 2.48 0.00
CA LEU A 314 -1.76 3.09 1.02
C LEU A 314 -2.39 2.01 1.87
N LEU A 315 -2.46 2.24 3.17
CA LEU A 315 -3.25 1.45 4.10
C LEU A 315 -4.10 2.35 4.97
N GLY A 316 -5.28 1.88 5.33
CA GLY A 316 -6.25 2.73 6.01
C GLY A 316 -7.51 2.01 6.40
N PHE A 317 -8.46 2.77 6.92
CA PHE A 317 -9.74 2.29 7.41
C PHE A 317 -10.86 2.66 6.43
N GLY A 318 -11.88 1.80 6.36
CA GLY A 318 -13.03 2.00 5.48
C GLY A 318 -12.72 1.70 4.01
N GLN A 319 -13.47 2.31 3.10
CA GLN A 319 -13.33 2.07 1.67
C GLN A 319 -12.00 2.63 1.13
N PRO A 320 -11.28 1.87 0.28
CA PRO A 320 -10.09 2.40 -0.38
C PRO A 320 -10.46 3.56 -1.32
N PRO A 321 -9.64 4.63 -1.39
CA PRO A 321 -9.83 5.73 -2.32
C PRO A 321 -9.92 5.24 -3.78
N LYS A 322 -10.77 5.89 -4.57
CA LYS A 322 -10.98 5.55 -5.98
C LYS A 322 -10.72 6.77 -6.85
N ASP A 323 -9.89 6.58 -7.88
CA ASP A 323 -9.67 7.60 -8.89
C ASP A 323 -10.96 7.81 -9.70
N THR A 324 -11.25 9.07 -10.02
CA THR A 324 -12.32 9.49 -10.93
C THR A 324 -11.73 10.43 -11.97
N PHE A 325 -12.32 10.45 -13.17
CA PHE A 325 -11.91 11.38 -14.22
C PHE A 325 -11.91 12.83 -13.72
N SER A 326 -10.86 13.58 -14.05
CA SER A 326 -10.83 15.01 -13.73
C SER A 326 -11.93 15.77 -14.50
N PRO A 327 -12.35 16.94 -13.98
CA PRO A 327 -13.26 17.82 -14.71
C PRO A 327 -12.75 18.20 -16.11
N LEU A 328 -11.42 18.25 -16.30
CA LEU A 328 -10.79 18.51 -17.60
C LEU A 328 -11.00 17.35 -18.56
N ILE A 329 -10.73 16.10 -18.16
CA ILE A 329 -10.98 14.94 -19.02
C ILE A 329 -12.46 14.81 -19.34
N ILE A 330 -13.33 15.00 -18.34
CA ILE A 330 -14.79 15.00 -18.54
C ILE A 330 -15.18 16.05 -19.58
N SER A 331 -14.59 17.25 -19.53
CA SER A 331 -14.86 18.32 -20.50
C SER A 331 -14.38 17.96 -21.91
N ILE A 332 -13.17 17.38 -22.04
CA ILE A 332 -12.65 16.93 -23.33
C ILE A 332 -13.54 15.84 -23.92
N MET A 333 -13.93 14.83 -23.12
CA MET A 333 -14.84 13.77 -23.54
C MET A 333 -16.20 14.33 -23.96
N ALA A 334 -16.75 15.27 -23.20
CA ALA A 334 -18.03 15.91 -23.51
C ALA A 334 -18.00 16.66 -24.85
N VAL A 335 -16.92 17.41 -25.14
CA VAL A 335 -16.78 18.13 -26.42
C VAL A 335 -16.52 17.17 -27.58
N ALA A 336 -15.61 16.20 -27.39
CA ALA A 336 -15.19 15.26 -28.43
C ALA A 336 -16.34 14.33 -28.88
N LEU A 337 -17.17 13.88 -27.94
CA LEU A 337 -18.32 13.01 -28.24
C LEU A 337 -19.60 13.80 -28.52
N GLY A 338 -19.78 14.94 -27.86
CA GLY A 338 -20.96 15.78 -28.00
C GLY A 338 -21.03 16.48 -29.36
N THR A 339 -19.90 16.98 -29.88
CA THR A 339 -19.88 17.72 -31.15
C THR A 339 -20.34 16.85 -32.34
N PRO A 340 -19.81 15.63 -32.54
CA PRO A 340 -20.29 14.73 -33.61
C PRO A 340 -21.75 14.35 -33.43
N MET A 341 -22.21 14.10 -32.20
CA MET A 341 -23.61 13.75 -31.92
C MET A 341 -24.55 14.90 -32.31
N VAL A 342 -24.23 16.14 -31.95
CA VAL A 342 -25.00 17.32 -32.34
C VAL A 342 -25.01 17.49 -33.86
N MET A 343 -23.86 17.32 -34.52
CA MET A 343 -23.79 17.38 -35.99
C MET A 343 -24.66 16.31 -36.66
N LEU A 344 -24.67 15.08 -36.14
CA LEU A 344 -25.52 14.00 -36.66
C LEU A 344 -27.01 14.29 -36.47
N LEU A 345 -27.41 14.83 -35.32
CA LEU A 345 -28.80 15.20 -35.05
C LEU A 345 -29.26 16.35 -35.95
N VAL A 346 -28.45 17.41 -36.07
CA VAL A 346 -28.75 18.54 -36.94
C VAL A 346 -28.80 18.08 -38.40
N GLY A 347 -27.83 17.29 -38.85
CA GLY A 347 -27.82 16.71 -40.19
C GLY A 347 -29.06 15.85 -40.48
N SER A 348 -29.45 14.99 -39.52
CA SER A 348 -30.65 14.15 -39.64
C SER A 348 -31.94 14.98 -39.75
N CYS A 349 -32.08 16.00 -38.91
CA CYS A 349 -33.20 16.94 -38.98
C CYS A 349 -33.26 17.62 -40.37
N VAL A 350 -32.13 18.14 -40.85
CA VAL A 350 -32.06 18.79 -42.17
C VAL A 350 -32.50 17.86 -43.30
N VAL A 351 -32.05 16.60 -43.30
CA VAL A 351 -32.44 15.61 -44.31
C VAL A 351 -33.95 15.30 -44.25
N LEU A 352 -34.51 15.12 -43.05
CA LEU A 352 -35.95 14.85 -42.87
C LEU A 352 -36.81 16.01 -43.34
N PHE A 353 -36.42 17.26 -43.05
CA PHE A 353 -37.13 18.45 -43.54
C PHE A 353 -37.01 18.61 -45.06
N ALA A 354 -35.85 18.29 -45.65
CA ALA A 354 -35.66 18.33 -47.10
C ALA A 354 -36.49 17.27 -47.83
N GLN A 355 -36.60 16.05 -47.30
CA GLN A 355 -37.43 14.98 -47.88
C GLN A 355 -38.93 15.29 -47.81
N ARG A 356 -39.41 15.91 -46.72
CA ARG A 356 -40.80 16.37 -46.62
C ARG A 356 -41.16 17.42 -47.67
N LYS A 357 -40.24 18.34 -48.00
CA LYS A 357 -40.47 19.32 -49.08
C LYS A 357 -40.59 18.65 -50.45
N ARG A 358 -39.77 17.65 -50.76
CA ARG A 358 -39.83 16.94 -52.06
C ARG A 358 -41.12 16.12 -52.26
N TYR A 359 -41.70 15.56 -51.20
CA TYR A 359 -42.97 14.82 -51.32
C TYR A 359 -44.20 15.72 -51.46
N SER A 360 -44.10 17.01 -51.14
CA SER A 360 -45.22 17.97 -51.25
C SER A 360 -45.40 18.55 -52.65
N GLU A 361 -44.47 18.28 -53.58
CA GLU A 361 -44.45 18.83 -54.95
C GLU A 361 -45.03 17.85 -56.00
N TYR A 362 -45.78 16.84 -55.57
CA TYR A 362 -46.47 15.93 -56.50
C TYR A 362 -47.74 16.60 -57.03
N GLU A 363 -47.65 17.28 -58.17
CA GLU A 363 -48.83 17.67 -58.95
C GLU A 363 -49.43 16.41 -59.60
N PRO A 364 -50.71 16.07 -59.33
CA PRO A 364 -51.36 14.97 -60.01
C PRO A 364 -51.57 15.35 -61.48
N ILE A 365 -51.03 14.55 -62.39
CA ILE A 365 -51.21 14.69 -63.83
C ILE A 365 -52.67 14.36 -64.14
N ASN A 366 -53.45 15.36 -64.57
CA ASN A 366 -54.78 15.21 -65.15
C ASN A 366 -54.87 15.98 -66.47
#